data_AF-A0A4R6VS70-F1
#
_entry.id   AF-A0A4R6VS70-F1
#
_cell.length_a   1.000
_cell.length_b   1.000
_cell.length_c   1.000
_cell.angle_alpha   90.00
_cell.angle_beta   90.00
_cell.angle_gamma   90.00
#
_symmetry.space_group_name_H-M   'P 1'
#
loop_
_entity.id
_entity.type
_entity.pdbx_description
1 polymer ?
#
loop_
_entity_poly.entity_id
_entity_poly.type
_entity_poly.pdbx_seq_one_letter_code
_entity_poly.pdbx_strand_id
1 'polypeptide(L)'
;MTAEGGGPAAPRQAYEPPKQSVGGQLLDAVVVLALIFVTLFATTYITSAEDQATTEARPLAEQPLTPGERTQYQKMIDAGVADEPTLAAGVEANQPSDDKYEIDVLALIGTIVLLGLYLGFVYRTSFREYREVIEERFGPAEAADPTETPGRQR
;
A
#
# COMPACT_ATOMS: atom_id res chain seq x y z
N MET A 1 -58.29 -0.18 38.04
CA MET A 1 -57.24 -1.11 38.50
C MET A 1 -56.01 -0.83 37.68
N THR A 2 -54.98 -0.38 38.38
CA THR A 2 -53.74 0.23 37.90
C THR A 2 -52.83 -0.78 37.22
N ALA A 3 -52.13 -0.31 36.18
CA ALA A 3 -51.11 -1.03 35.43
C ALA A 3 -49.75 -0.85 36.10
N GLU A 4 -49.01 -1.93 36.39
CA GLU A 4 -47.57 -1.99 36.69
C GLU A 4 -47.10 -3.44 36.44
N GLY A 5 -45.94 -3.77 35.86
CA GLY A 5 -44.84 -2.98 35.33
C GLY A 5 -43.85 -3.96 34.70
N GLY A 6 -43.68 -3.91 33.38
CA GLY A 6 -42.56 -4.55 32.71
C GLY A 6 -41.36 -3.62 32.80
N GLY A 7 -40.43 -3.90 33.72
CA GLY A 7 -39.21 -3.10 33.88
C GLY A 7 -38.33 -3.17 32.63
N PRO A 8 -37.69 -2.07 32.20
CA PRO A 8 -36.82 -2.06 31.02
C PRO A 8 -35.57 -2.92 31.26
N ALA A 9 -35.24 -3.76 30.27
CA ALA A 9 -34.00 -4.54 30.25
C ALA A 9 -32.78 -3.61 30.39
N ALA A 10 -31.80 -4.01 31.20
CA ALA A 10 -30.61 -3.23 31.48
C ALA A 10 -29.80 -2.95 30.18
N PRO A 11 -29.26 -1.73 30.00
CA PRO A 11 -28.51 -1.37 28.79
C PRO A 11 -27.21 -2.17 28.70
N ARG A 12 -26.95 -2.77 27.53
CA ARG A 12 -25.67 -3.42 27.23
C ARG A 12 -24.58 -2.36 27.23
N GLN A 13 -23.48 -2.59 27.96
CA GLN A 13 -22.37 -1.64 28.01
C GLN A 13 -21.72 -1.55 26.63
N ALA A 14 -21.81 -0.39 25.99
CA ALA A 14 -21.15 -0.10 24.72
C ALA A 14 -19.64 0.00 24.94
N TYR A 15 -18.85 -0.56 24.03
CA TYR A 15 -17.40 -0.44 24.09
C TYR A 15 -16.96 1.03 24.05
N GLU A 16 -16.15 1.45 25.03
CA GLU A 16 -15.49 2.75 25.02
C GLU A 16 -14.04 2.58 24.53
N PRO A 17 -13.64 3.25 23.42
CA PRO A 17 -12.32 3.08 22.86
C PRO A 17 -11.23 3.62 23.79
N PRO A 18 -10.08 2.95 23.88
CA PRO A 18 -8.96 3.40 24.71
C PRO A 18 -8.43 4.72 24.18
N LYS A 19 -8.35 5.73 25.06
CA LYS A 19 -7.79 7.04 24.71
C LYS A 19 -6.26 6.93 24.64
N GLN A 20 -5.72 6.97 23.43
CA GLN A 20 -4.28 6.98 23.20
C GLN A 20 -3.67 8.32 23.65
N SER A 21 -2.48 8.29 24.25
CA SER A 21 -1.78 9.51 24.65
C SER A 21 -1.24 10.28 23.43
N VAL A 22 -1.27 11.61 23.50
CA VAL A 22 -0.77 12.50 22.42
C VAL A 22 0.71 12.24 22.13
N GLY A 23 1.51 11.93 23.16
CA GLY A 23 2.94 11.61 22.99
C GLY A 23 3.17 10.32 22.21
N GLY A 24 2.36 9.28 22.45
CA GLY A 24 2.44 8.03 21.68
C GLY A 24 2.04 8.23 20.21
N GLN A 25 1.04 9.07 19.96
CA GLN A 25 0.60 9.39 18.60
C GLN A 25 1.65 10.20 17.82
N LEU A 26 2.34 11.14 18.47
CA LEU A 26 3.40 11.92 17.83
C LEU A 26 4.59 11.04 17.45
N LEU A 27 5.01 10.14 18.35
CA LEU A 27 6.09 9.21 18.07
C LEU A 27 5.76 8.30 16.88
N ASP A 28 4.55 7.73 16.87
CA ASP A 28 4.06 6.89 15.77
C ASP A 28 4.09 7.65 14.43
N ALA A 29 3.57 8.89 14.41
CA ALA A 29 3.59 9.72 13.22
C ALA A 29 5.01 10.01 12.72
N VAL A 30 5.95 10.30 13.62
CA VAL A 30 7.37 10.52 13.27
C VAL A 30 8.02 9.25 12.72
N VAL A 31 7.73 8.09 13.33
CA VAL A 31 8.25 6.79 12.86
C VAL A 31 7.70 6.47 11.47
N VAL A 32 6.39 6.62 11.25
CA VAL A 32 5.77 6.42 9.94
C VAL A 32 6.36 7.39 8.90
N LEU A 33 6.54 8.68 9.25
CA LEU A 33 7.17 9.66 8.37
C LEU A 33 8.60 9.26 8.01
N ALA A 34 9.39 8.80 8.97
CA ALA A 34 10.75 8.33 8.74
C ALA A 34 10.77 7.08 7.85
N LEU A 35 9.85 6.12 8.06
CA LEU A 35 9.73 4.94 7.21
C LEU A 35 9.34 5.30 5.77
N ILE A 36 8.42 6.24 5.57
CA ILE A 36 8.06 6.74 4.23
C ILE A 36 9.28 7.40 3.58
N PHE A 37 9.98 8.27 4.31
CA PHE A 37 11.17 8.94 3.82
C PHE A 37 12.25 7.93 3.40
N VAL A 38 12.56 6.96 4.26
CA VAL A 38 13.51 5.89 3.95
C VAL A 38 13.04 5.07 2.76
N THR A 39 11.76 4.69 2.70
CA THR A 39 11.23 3.89 1.58
C THR A 39 11.37 4.65 0.25
N LEU A 40 11.02 5.94 0.22
CA LEU A 40 11.17 6.77 -0.98
C LEU A 40 12.64 6.90 -1.38
N PHE A 41 13.52 7.29 -0.45
CA PHE A 41 14.93 7.52 -0.76
C PHE A 41 15.67 6.22 -1.08
N ALA A 42 15.50 5.16 -0.28
CA ALA A 42 16.18 3.89 -0.48
C ALA A 42 15.77 3.25 -1.81
N THR A 43 14.48 3.26 -2.15
CA THR A 43 14.02 2.72 -3.44
C THR A 43 14.66 3.48 -4.60
N THR A 44 14.66 4.82 -4.56
CA THR A 44 15.30 5.62 -5.61
C THR A 44 16.80 5.37 -5.71
N TYR A 45 17.54 5.37 -4.60
CA TYR A 45 19.00 5.20 -4.61
C TYR A 45 19.45 3.80 -5.02
N ILE A 46 18.71 2.75 -4.63
CA ILE A 46 19.02 1.37 -5.00
C ILE A 46 18.76 1.17 -6.50
N THR A 47 17.60 1.59 -7.00
CA THR A 47 17.23 1.38 -8.42
C THR A 47 18.02 2.28 -9.38
N SER A 48 18.33 3.53 -9.01
CA SER A 48 19.13 4.42 -9.86
C SER A 48 20.59 3.97 -10.03
N ALA A 49 21.12 3.18 -9.09
CA ALA A 49 22.45 2.58 -9.24
C ALA A 49 22.47 1.45 -10.28
N GLU A 50 21.35 0.74 -10.46
CA GLU A 50 21.21 -0.35 -11.44
C GLU A 50 21.02 0.18 -12.86
N ASP A 51 20.39 1.34 -13.02
CA ASP A 51 20.10 1.98 -14.32
C ASP A 51 21.32 2.70 -14.95
N GLN A 52 22.49 2.70 -14.30
CA GLN A 52 23.71 3.20 -14.93
C GLN A 52 24.26 2.16 -15.91
N ALA A 53 23.57 2.03 -17.04
CA ALA A 53 24.03 1.29 -18.20
C ALA A 53 25.42 1.82 -18.59
N THR A 54 26.44 0.96 -18.47
CA THR A 54 27.82 1.19 -18.91
C THR A 54 27.95 1.13 -20.44
N THR A 55 26.95 1.62 -21.17
CA THR A 55 26.99 1.66 -22.62
C THR A 55 27.78 2.89 -23.01
N GLU A 56 28.96 2.70 -23.62
CA GLU A 56 29.67 3.81 -24.27
C GLU A 56 28.70 4.48 -25.24
N ALA A 57 28.39 5.75 -24.99
CA ALA A 57 27.45 6.51 -25.79
C ALA A 57 28.00 6.58 -27.23
N ARG A 58 27.31 5.91 -28.16
CA ARG A 58 27.64 6.02 -29.58
C ARG A 58 27.44 7.47 -30.03
N PRO A 59 28.30 8.01 -30.89
CA PRO A 59 28.17 9.38 -31.37
C PRO A 59 26.81 9.55 -32.06
N LEU A 60 26.26 10.77 -32.01
CA LEU A 60 24.91 11.07 -32.54
C LEU A 60 24.76 10.72 -34.03
N ALA A 61 25.87 10.68 -34.76
CA ALA A 61 25.95 10.29 -36.16
C ALA A 61 25.59 8.81 -36.41
N GLU A 62 25.86 7.93 -35.44
CA GLU A 62 25.65 6.48 -35.54
C GLU A 62 24.29 6.02 -35.00
N GLN A 63 23.54 6.94 -34.39
CA GLN A 63 22.21 6.65 -33.86
C GLN A 63 21.17 6.55 -34.98
N PRO A 64 20.12 5.71 -34.80
CA PRO A 64 19.04 5.50 -35.77
C PRO A 64 18.05 6.68 -35.79
N LEU A 65 18.59 7.88 -35.99
CA LEU A 65 17.87 9.14 -36.09
C LEU A 65 17.53 9.46 -37.53
N THR A 66 16.36 10.05 -37.75
CA THR A 66 16.02 10.63 -39.04
C THR A 66 16.93 11.83 -39.35
N PRO A 67 17.11 12.18 -40.64
CA PRO A 67 17.91 13.36 -41.00
C PRO A 67 17.43 14.68 -40.36
N GLY A 68 16.12 14.82 -40.15
CA GLY A 68 15.52 16.00 -39.51
C GLY A 68 15.86 16.09 -38.03
N GLU A 69 15.70 14.99 -37.29
CA GLU A 69 16.04 14.92 -35.86
C GLU A 69 17.53 15.16 -35.62
N ARG A 70 18.40 14.55 -36.43
CA ARG A 70 19.85 14.76 -36.32
C ARG A 70 20.23 16.22 -36.50
N THR A 71 19.61 16.91 -37.46
CA THR A 71 19.83 18.34 -37.69
C THR A 71 19.34 19.19 -36.51
N GLN A 72 18.22 18.82 -35.89
CA GLN A 72 17.68 19.52 -34.73
C GLN A 72 18.58 19.34 -33.51
N TYR A 73 19.05 18.13 -33.23
CA TYR A 73 19.95 17.87 -32.11
C TYR A 73 21.31 18.53 -32.30
N GLN A 74 21.85 18.52 -33.53
CA GLN A 74 23.09 19.23 -33.83
C GLN A 74 22.96 20.73 -33.52
N LYS A 75 21.83 21.36 -33.88
CA LYS A 75 21.58 22.78 -33.52
C LYS A 75 21.53 23.03 -32.02
N MET A 76 21.04 22.07 -31.22
CA MET A 76 21.01 22.20 -29.76
C MET A 76 22.42 22.11 -29.16
N ILE A 77 23.25 21.23 -29.71
CA ILE A 77 24.67 21.10 -29.36
C ILE A 77 25.43 22.38 -29.74
N ASP A 78 25.26 22.87 -30.96
CA ASP A 78 25.91 24.08 -31.46
C ASP A 78 25.47 25.33 -30.68
N ALA A 79 24.23 25.36 -30.19
CA ALA A 79 23.70 26.43 -29.34
C ALA A 79 24.13 26.31 -27.87
N GLY A 80 24.83 25.23 -27.48
CA GLY A 80 25.26 24.97 -26.11
C GLY A 80 24.11 24.69 -25.14
N VAL A 81 22.93 24.34 -25.65
CA VAL A 81 21.72 24.07 -24.85
C VAL A 81 21.68 22.62 -24.38
N ALA A 82 22.38 21.72 -25.07
CA ALA A 82 22.49 20.31 -24.72
C ALA A 82 23.88 19.77 -25.06
N ASP A 83 24.34 18.80 -24.29
CA ASP A 83 25.57 18.07 -24.56
C ASP A 83 25.29 16.76 -25.34
N GLU A 84 26.25 16.38 -26.18
CA GLU A 84 26.16 15.16 -26.99
C GLU A 84 25.93 13.88 -26.17
N PRO A 85 26.65 13.62 -25.05
CA PRO A 85 26.42 12.39 -24.29
C PRO A 85 25.02 12.31 -23.67
N THR A 86 24.45 13.40 -23.18
CA THR A 86 23.08 13.42 -22.63
C THR A 86 22.04 13.17 -23.72
N LEU A 87 22.18 13.79 -24.89
CA LEU A 87 21.29 13.53 -26.01
C LEU A 87 21.42 12.10 -26.51
N ALA A 88 22.66 11.60 -26.61
CA ALA A 88 22.92 10.25 -27.07
C ALA A 88 22.28 9.21 -26.14
N ALA A 89 22.43 9.36 -24.82
CA ALA A 89 21.80 8.51 -23.82
C ALA A 89 20.27 8.60 -23.88
N GLY A 90 19.72 9.82 -24.05
CA GLY A 90 18.28 10.03 -24.15
C GLY A 90 17.65 9.39 -25.38
N VAL A 91 18.32 9.44 -26.54
CA VAL A 91 17.84 8.78 -27.76
C VAL A 91 17.89 7.25 -27.60
N GLU A 92 18.98 6.72 -27.06
CA GLU A 92 19.12 5.28 -26.82
C GLU A 92 18.04 4.76 -25.86
N ALA A 93 17.82 5.45 -24.74
CA ALA A 93 16.78 5.09 -23.77
C ALA A 93 15.36 5.11 -24.37
N ASN A 94 15.12 5.97 -25.37
CA ASN A 94 13.81 6.15 -25.99
C ASN A 94 13.62 5.40 -27.31
N GLN A 95 14.63 4.67 -27.80
CA GLN A 95 14.49 3.90 -29.05
C GLN A 95 13.37 2.86 -28.98
N PRO A 96 12.56 2.68 -30.03
CA PRO A 96 11.63 1.55 -30.10
C PRO A 96 12.44 0.26 -30.17
N SER A 97 12.35 -0.60 -29.15
CA SER A 97 12.94 -1.93 -29.18
C SER A 97 11.90 -2.92 -28.68
N ASP A 98 11.82 -4.07 -29.35
CA ASP A 98 10.86 -5.13 -29.00
C ASP A 98 11.15 -5.73 -27.61
N ASP A 99 12.41 -5.62 -27.16
CA ASP A 99 12.89 -6.14 -25.86
C ASP A 99 12.83 -5.11 -24.72
N LYS A 100 12.15 -3.97 -24.90
CA LYS A 100 12.09 -2.91 -23.88
C LYS A 100 11.39 -3.30 -22.59
N TYR A 101 10.50 -4.28 -22.64
CA TYR A 101 9.69 -4.71 -21.51
C TYR A 101 9.82 -6.22 -21.34
N GLU A 102 11.00 -6.66 -20.89
CA GLU A 102 11.18 -8.05 -20.49
C GLU A 102 10.42 -8.31 -19.19
N ILE A 103 9.52 -9.29 -19.20
CA ILE A 103 8.79 -9.68 -18.00
C ILE A 103 9.72 -10.51 -17.13
N ASP A 104 10.23 -9.92 -16.06
CA ASP A 104 10.90 -10.66 -15.01
C ASP A 104 9.88 -11.56 -14.28
N VAL A 105 9.92 -12.85 -14.62
CA VAL A 105 9.06 -13.89 -14.04
C VAL A 105 9.28 -14.00 -12.53
N LEU A 106 10.50 -13.78 -12.04
CA LEU A 106 10.81 -13.84 -10.62
C LEU A 106 10.18 -12.67 -9.87
N ALA A 107 10.30 -11.45 -10.40
CA ALA A 107 9.64 -10.26 -9.86
C ALA A 107 8.11 -10.42 -9.86
N LEU A 108 7.54 -11.00 -10.93
CA LEU A 108 6.12 -11.30 -11.02
C LEU A 108 5.66 -12.27 -9.92
N ILE A 109 6.38 -13.38 -9.74
CA ILE A 109 6.09 -14.35 -8.67
C ILE A 109 6.22 -13.69 -7.30
N GLY A 110 7.27 -12.89 -7.08
CA GLY A 110 7.46 -12.15 -5.84
C GLY A 110 6.28 -11.24 -5.51
N THR A 111 5.75 -10.55 -6.52
CA THR A 111 4.57 -9.69 -6.40
C THR A 111 3.32 -10.50 -6.04
N ILE A 112 3.09 -11.65 -6.70
CA ILE A 112 1.95 -12.53 -6.41
C ILE A 112 2.02 -13.03 -4.96
N VAL A 113 3.20 -13.47 -4.50
CA VAL A 113 3.40 -13.96 -3.14
C VAL A 113 3.15 -12.86 -2.12
N LEU A 114 3.69 -11.65 -2.35
CA LEU A 114 3.50 -10.50 -1.48
C LEU A 114 2.00 -10.15 -1.34
N LEU A 115 1.27 -10.09 -2.46
CA LEU A 115 -0.17 -9.86 -2.47
C LEU A 115 -0.93 -10.97 -1.72
N GLY A 116 -0.57 -12.23 -1.95
CA GLY A 116 -1.19 -13.37 -1.28
C GLY A 116 -0.99 -13.34 0.25
N LEU A 117 0.23 -13.02 0.69
CA LEU A 117 0.55 -12.86 2.12
C LEU A 117 -0.22 -11.71 2.74
N TYR A 118 -0.23 -10.54 2.09
CA TYR A 118 -0.98 -9.38 2.55
C TYR A 118 -2.47 -9.70 2.67
N LEU A 119 -3.07 -10.27 1.61
CA LEU A 119 -4.50 -10.57 1.60
C LEU A 119 -4.85 -11.63 2.65
N GLY A 120 -4.01 -12.65 2.82
CA GLY A 120 -4.17 -13.66 3.87
C GLY A 120 -4.09 -13.05 5.28
N PHE A 121 -3.16 -12.13 5.52
CA PHE A 121 -3.05 -11.40 6.78
C PHE A 121 -4.30 -10.55 7.06
N VAL A 122 -4.78 -9.80 6.05
CA VAL A 122 -5.99 -8.99 6.16
C VAL A 122 -7.18 -9.87 6.49
N TYR A 123 -7.39 -10.98 5.76
CA TYR A 123 -8.48 -11.91 6.05
C TYR A 123 -8.42 -12.47 7.47
N ARG A 124 -7.24 -12.95 7.89
CA ARG A 124 -7.05 -13.50 9.24
C ARG A 124 -7.39 -12.49 10.34
N THR A 125 -6.91 -11.26 10.20
CA THR A 125 -7.12 -10.19 11.18
C THR A 125 -8.59 -9.78 11.19
N SER A 126 -9.16 -9.58 10.01
CA SER A 126 -10.56 -9.21 9.81
C SER A 126 -11.55 -10.16 10.48
N PHE A 127 -11.35 -11.49 10.42
CA PHE A 127 -12.23 -12.45 11.10
C PHE A 127 -12.27 -12.26 12.62
N ARG A 128 -11.19 -11.78 13.23
CA ARG A 128 -11.13 -11.54 14.69
C ARG A 128 -11.99 -10.35 15.07
N GLU A 129 -11.83 -9.20 14.40
CA GLU A 129 -12.66 -8.03 14.66
C GLU A 129 -14.14 -8.28 14.31
N TYR A 130 -14.45 -8.94 13.19
CA TYR A 130 -15.85 -9.23 12.83
C TYR A 130 -16.56 -10.08 13.88
N ARG A 131 -15.88 -11.06 14.49
CA ARG A 131 -16.46 -11.88 15.54
C ARG A 131 -16.74 -11.07 16.81
N GLU A 132 -15.82 -10.19 17.20
CA GLU A 132 -16.00 -9.30 18.35
C GLU A 132 -17.21 -8.36 18.16
N VAL A 133 -17.40 -7.80 16.94
CA VAL A 133 -18.56 -6.94 16.62
C VAL A 133 -19.88 -7.74 16.61
N ILE A 134 -19.87 -8.98 16.10
CA ILE A 134 -21.06 -9.83 16.09
C ILE A 134 -21.45 -10.21 17.52
N GLU A 135 -20.50 -10.53 18.39
CA GLU A 135 -20.75 -10.83 19.80
C GLU A 135 -21.31 -9.60 20.56
N GLU A 136 -20.83 -8.39 20.27
CA GLU A 136 -21.36 -7.15 20.87
C GLU A 136 -22.80 -6.84 20.41
N ARG A 137 -23.10 -7.02 19.13
CA ARG A 137 -24.40 -6.67 18.54
C ARG A 137 -25.45 -7.77 18.68
N PHE A 138 -25.04 -9.04 18.67
CA PHE A 138 -25.91 -10.22 18.56
C PHE A 138 -25.61 -11.34 19.56
N GLY A 139 -24.70 -11.14 20.53
CA GLY A 139 -24.43 -12.12 21.59
C GLY A 139 -25.67 -12.44 22.46
N PRO A 140 -25.72 -13.62 23.09
CA PRO A 140 -26.93 -14.12 23.75
C PRO A 140 -27.32 -13.24 24.94
N ALA A 141 -28.49 -12.60 24.83
CA ALA A 141 -29.14 -11.87 25.91
C ALA A 141 -29.98 -12.78 26.81
N GLU A 142 -29.58 -14.03 27.06
CA GLU A 142 -30.44 -14.96 27.82
C GLU A 142 -29.68 -16.23 28.24
N ALA A 143 -28.77 -16.10 29.19
CA ALA A 143 -28.19 -17.25 29.88
C ALA A 143 -28.12 -17.03 31.40
N ALA A 144 -29.24 -16.59 31.98
CA ALA A 144 -29.57 -16.69 33.40
C ALA A 144 -31.04 -16.25 33.53
N ASP A 145 -32.00 -17.16 33.61
CA ASP A 145 -32.34 -17.75 34.90
C ASP A 145 -32.92 -19.18 34.76
N PRO A 146 -32.19 -20.23 35.18
CA PRO A 146 -32.71 -21.60 35.21
C PRO A 146 -33.54 -21.93 36.47
N THR A 147 -33.97 -20.95 37.27
CA THR A 147 -34.67 -21.23 38.55
C THR A 147 -36.19 -21.12 38.54
N GLU A 148 -36.85 -20.85 37.41
CA GLU A 148 -38.32 -20.89 37.35
C GLU A 148 -38.84 -22.35 37.30
N THR A 149 -38.83 -22.99 38.46
CA THR A 149 -39.51 -24.27 38.69
C THR A 149 -41.02 -24.05 38.61
N PRO A 150 -41.79 -24.78 37.76
CA PRO A 150 -43.24 -24.65 37.73
C PRO A 150 -43.84 -25.40 38.93
N GLY A 151 -43.92 -24.71 40.07
CA GLY A 151 -44.54 -25.19 41.31
C GLY A 151 -46.07 -25.07 41.29
N ARG A 152 -46.73 -26.12 40.77
CA ARG A 152 -48.06 -26.66 41.12
C ARG A 152 -49.01 -25.75 41.94
N GLN A 153 -50.03 -25.19 41.28
CA GLN A 153 -51.23 -24.65 41.94
C GLN A 153 -52.12 -25.79 42.45
N ARG A 154 -52.51 -25.72 43.73
CA ARG A 154 -53.78 -26.22 44.27
C ARG A 154 -54.42 -25.09 45.06
#